data_AF-A0A962WA37-F1
#
_entry.id   AF-A0A962WA37-F1
#
_cell.length_a   1.000
_cell.length_b   1.000
_cell.length_c   1.000
_cell.angle_alpha   90.00
_cell.angle_beta   90.00
_cell.angle_gamma   90.00
#
_symmetry.space_group_name_H-M   'P 1'
#
loop_
_entity.id
_entity.type
_entity.pdbx_description
1 polymer ?
#
loop_
_entity_poly.entity_id
_entity_poly.type
_entity_poly.pdbx_seq_one_letter_code
_entity_poly.pdbx_strand_id
1 'polypeptide(L)' 'MLTNLWYVAEWSRAVKDKPVQARLLGQNFVLFRDKAGKVNCLSDICIHRGGSLAGGWTTKR' A
#
# COMPACT_ATOMS: atom_id res chain seq x y z
N MET A 1 15.03 -4.03 -15.08
CA MET A 1 13.61 -3.92 -14.69
C MET A 1 12.97 -2.76 -15.43
N LEU A 2 11.81 -2.93 -16.05
CA LEU A 2 11.14 -1.86 -16.80
C LEU A 2 10.29 -1.02 -15.83
N THR A 3 10.82 0.10 -15.36
CA THR A 3 10.18 0.90 -14.29
C THR A 3 9.18 1.94 -14.82
N ASN A 4 9.23 2.27 -16.11
CA ASN A 4 8.44 3.36 -16.69
C ASN A 4 7.19 2.84 -17.42
N LEU A 5 6.49 1.91 -16.77
CA LEU A 5 5.26 1.27 -17.27
C LEU A 5 4.23 1.18 -16.14
N TRP A 6 2.97 1.03 -16.52
CA TRP A 6 1.90 0.75 -15.57
C TRP A 6 1.86 -0.74 -15.20
N TYR A 7 1.76 -1.02 -13.90
CA TYR A 7 1.61 -2.37 -13.36
C TYR A 7 0.38 -2.43 -12.46
N VAL A 8 -0.37 -3.52 -12.57
CA VAL A 8 -1.47 -3.79 -11.64
C VAL A 8 -0.88 -4.13 -10.28
N ALA A 9 -1.25 -3.35 -9.26
CA ALA A 9 -0.73 -3.52 -7.92
C ALA A 9 -1.53 -4.54 -7.09
N GLU A 10 -2.86 -4.49 -7.19
CA GLU A 10 -3.78 -5.43 -6.52
C GLU A 10 -5.24 -5.26 -7.02
N TRP A 11 -6.12 -6.22 -6.72
CA TRP A 11 -7.55 -6.09 -6.94
C TRP A 11 -8.19 -5.07 -6.00
N SER A 12 -9.05 -4.21 -6.53
CA SER A 12 -9.78 -3.20 -5.74
C SER A 12 -10.55 -3.77 -4.54
N ARG A 13 -11.07 -5.01 -4.66
CA ARG A 13 -11.79 -5.70 -3.58
C ARG A 13 -10.90 -6.20 -2.44
N ALA A 14 -9.60 -6.33 -2.64
CA ALA A 14 -8.67 -6.72 -1.59
C ALA A 14 -8.22 -5.50 -0.76
N VAL A 15 -8.23 -4.29 -1.35
CA VAL A 15 -7.89 -3.04 -0.66
C VAL A 15 -9.13 -2.47 0.06
N LYS A 16 -9.35 -2.93 1.28
CA LYS A 16 -10.44 -2.51 2.18
C LYS A 16 -9.87 -1.70 3.36
N ASP A 17 -10.12 -2.19 4.58
CA ASP A 17 -9.87 -1.46 5.83
C ASP A 17 -8.47 -1.71 6.39
N LYS A 18 -7.97 -2.93 6.19
CA LYS A 18 -6.60 -3.30 6.54
C LYS A 18 -5.67 -2.90 5.40
N PRO A 19 -4.58 -2.17 5.67
CA PRO A 19 -3.52 -1.94 4.69
C PRO A 19 -2.99 -3.25 4.11
N VAL A 20 -2.76 -3.28 2.80
CA VAL A 20 -2.29 -4.45 2.06
C VAL A 20 -0.86 -4.20 1.61
N GLN A 21 0.05 -5.11 1.94
CA GLN A 21 1.40 -5.09 1.39
C GLN A 21 1.37 -5.62 -0.04
N ALA A 22 2.01 -4.90 -0.97
CA ALA A 22 2.20 -5.31 -2.36
C ALA A 22 3.68 -5.25 -2.72
N ARG A 23 4.22 -6.33 -3.29
CA ARG A 23 5.60 -6.35 -3.78
C ARG A 23 5.61 -6.21 -5.30
N LEU A 24 6.06 -5.06 -5.78
CA LEU A 24 6.16 -4.75 -7.19
C LEU A 24 7.57 -4.30 -7.49
N LEU A 25 8.10 -4.78 -8.60
CA LEU A 25 9.38 -4.28 -9.09
C LEU A 25 10.54 -4.37 -8.05
N GLY A 26 10.54 -5.42 -7.23
CA GLY A 26 11.51 -5.59 -6.14
C GLY A 26 11.33 -4.66 -4.94
N GLN A 27 10.36 -3.74 -4.98
CA GLN A 27 10.02 -2.78 -3.93
C GLN A 27 8.76 -3.22 -3.16
N ASN A 28 8.69 -2.86 -1.88
CA ASN A 28 7.50 -3.08 -1.06
C ASN A 28 6.67 -1.80 -1.00
N PHE A 29 5.38 -1.93 -1.29
CA PHE A 29 4.40 -0.86 -1.21
C PHE A 29 3.29 -1.24 -0.24
N VAL A 30 2.62 -0.24 0.31
CA VAL A 30 1.40 -0.41 1.08
C VAL A 30 0.24 0.25 0.32
N LEU A 31 -0.83 -0.51 0.11
CA LEU A 31 -2.08 -0.06 -0.48
C LEU A 31 -3.14 0.05 0.60
N PHE A 32 -3.90 1.13 0.62
CA PHE A 32 -5.00 1.31 1.57
C PHE A 32 -6.07 2.27 1.05
N ARG A 33 -7.29 2.17 1.59
CA ARG A 33 -8.31 3.21 1.43
C ARG A 33 -8.26 4.20 2.59
N ASP A 34 -8.42 5.48 2.25
CA ASP A 34 -8.66 6.52 3.25
C ASP A 34 -10.16 6.57 3.64
N LYS A 35 -10.51 7.51 4.52
CA LYS A 35 -11.89 7.68 5.01
C LYS A 35 -12.89 8.11 3.92
N ALA A 36 -12.41 8.74 2.84
CA ALA A 36 -13.24 9.07 1.67
C ALA A 36 -13.35 7.88 0.70
N GLY A 37 -12.73 6.74 1.03
CA GLY A 37 -12.70 5.57 0.20
C GLY A 37 -11.71 5.67 -0.96
N LYS A 38 -10.86 6.69 -1.04
CA LYS A 38 -9.87 6.79 -2.12
C LYS A 38 -8.71 5.82 -1.85
N VAL A 39 -8.26 5.12 -2.90
CA VAL A 39 -7.11 4.21 -2.85
C VAL A 39 -5.82 5.03 -2.89
N ASN A 40 -4.89 4.72 -1.99
CA ASN A 40 -3.57 5.33 -1.91
C ASN A 40 -2.48 4.24 -1.94
N CYS A 41 -1.29 4.61 -2.42
CA CYS A 41 -0.11 3.76 -2.49
C CYS A 41 1.09 4.53 -1.94
N LEU A 42 1.81 3.94 -0.99
CA LEU A 42 3.05 4.48 -0.42
C LEU A 42 4.14 3.39 -0.42
N SER A 43 5.40 3.77 -0.24
CA SER A 43 6.45 2.82 0.16
C SER A 43 6.05 2.15 1.47
N ASP A 44 6.23 0.84 1.60
CA ASP A 44 5.93 0.10 2.84
C ASP A 44 7.05 0.24 3.89
N ILE A 45 7.56 1.45 4.07
CA ILE A 45 8.67 1.75 4.96
C ILE A 45 8.36 3.06 5.69
N CYS A 46 8.19 3.00 7.00
CA CYS A 46 8.05 4.17 7.85
C CYS A 46 9.36 4.96 7.86
N ILE A 47 9.30 6.25 7.47
CA ILE A 47 10.48 7.12 7.38
C ILE A 47 11.15 7.40 8.74
N HIS A 48 10.49 7.11 9.85
CA HIS A 48 11.05 7.29 11.18
C HIS A 48 12.04 6.18 11.56
N ARG A 49 11.65 4.90 11.41
CA ARG A 49 12.46 3.75 11.88
C ARG A 49 12.35 2.49 11.00
N GLY A 50 11.86 2.61 9.77
CA GLY A 50 11.84 1.51 8.80
C GLY A 50 10.80 0.41 9.03
N GLY A 51 9.87 0.59 9.97
CA GLY A 51 8.77 -0.37 10.18
C GLY A 51 7.83 -0.44 8.97
N SER A 52 7.26 -1.62 8.71
CA SER A 52 6.24 -1.80 7.67
C SER A 52 4.97 -1.03 8.04
N LEU A 53 4.51 -0.19 7.11
CA LEU A 53 3.26 0.55 7.24
C LEU A 53 2.04 -0.36 7.02
N ALA A 54 2.21 -1.47 6.30
CA ALA A 54 1.17 -2.49 6.12
C ALA A 54 0.77 -3.19 7.42
N GLY A 55 1.63 -3.14 8.45
CA GLY A 55 1.31 -3.59 9.81
C GLY A 55 0.44 -2.60 10.61
N GLY A 56 0.18 -1.41 10.08
CA GLY A 56 -0.59 -0.35 10.73
C GLY A 56 -2.09 -0.37 10.41
N TRP A 57 -2.73 0.77 10.62
CA TRP A 57 -4.16 1.01 10.40
C TRP A 57 -4.39 2.42 9.85
N THR A 58 -5.36 2.58 8.95
CA THR A 58 -5.70 3.89 8.35
C THR A 58 -7.00 4.48 8.88
N THR A 59 -7.85 3.63 9.47
CA THR A 59 -9.10 4.03 10.11
C THR A 59 -9.27 3.23 11.40
N LYS A 60 -9.77 3.88 12.46
CA LYS A 60 -10.52 3.16 13.50
C LYS A 60 -11.87 2.85 12.85
N ARG A 61 -12.08 1.63 12.37
CA ARG A 61 -13.43 1.10 12.24
C ARG A 61 -13.76 0.35 13.51
#